data_AF-A0A1V3SES5-F1
#
_entry.id   AF-A0A1V3SES5-F1
#
_cell.length_a   1.000
_cell.length_b   1.000
_cell.length_c   1.000
_cell.angle_alpha   90.00
_cell.angle_beta   90.00
_cell.angle_gamma   90.00
#
_symmetry.space_group_name_H-M   'P 1'
#
loop_
_entity.id
_entity.type
_entity.pdbx_description
1 polymer ?
#
loop_
_entity_poly.entity_id
_entity_poly.type
_entity_poly.pdbx_seq_one_letter_code
_entity_poly.pdbx_strand_id
1 'polypeptide(L)'
;MKISLGLVALAGCLSTFTVSAAGPSHSDLFKALAQCQANAQQVGEFNDLVDAEQLTLSKDEAHSPWGGGAWQVTPALTVHGVSSTTLVMTDRFSFFLQAKSSSPKADAEKLASTLKLKKTLDTDGYVDYQRSLGNGASLRVVSTEDKDSDLYVGCSYEQDAS
;
A
#
# COMPACT_ATOMS: atom_id res chain seq x y z
N MET A 1 72.52 21.66 -19.44
CA MET A 1 72.39 20.19 -19.45
C MET A 1 70.90 19.89 -19.21
N LYS A 2 70.26 19.13 -20.11
CA LYS A 2 68.83 18.75 -20.07
C LYS A 2 68.53 17.77 -18.92
N ILE A 3 67.23 17.56 -18.66
CA ILE A 3 66.54 16.48 -17.89
C ILE A 3 65.86 17.07 -16.64
N SER A 4 64.57 16.91 -16.33
CA SER A 4 63.36 16.41 -17.00
C SER A 4 62.19 16.81 -16.09
N LEU A 5 61.07 17.26 -16.65
CA LEU A 5 59.82 17.43 -15.92
C LEU A 5 59.25 16.06 -15.54
N GLY A 6 59.01 15.84 -14.25
CA GLY A 6 58.17 14.74 -13.76
C GLY A 6 56.79 15.27 -13.40
N LEU A 7 55.83 15.10 -14.31
CA LEU A 7 54.40 15.24 -14.01
C LEU A 7 53.99 14.09 -13.08
N VAL A 8 53.57 14.42 -11.85
CA VAL A 8 52.77 13.51 -11.03
C VAL A 8 51.31 13.88 -11.26
N ALA A 9 50.68 13.21 -12.22
CA ALA A 9 49.23 13.23 -12.38
C ALA A 9 48.62 12.40 -11.25
N LEU A 10 48.05 13.05 -10.23
CA LEU A 10 47.11 12.39 -9.32
C LEU A 10 45.82 12.11 -10.10
N ALA A 11 45.74 10.92 -10.70
CA ALA A 11 44.49 10.33 -11.14
C ALA A 11 43.70 9.92 -9.88
N GLY A 12 43.04 10.90 -9.26
CA GLY A 12 42.00 10.65 -8.27
C GLY A 12 40.78 10.10 -8.99
N CYS A 13 40.64 8.78 -9.05
CA CYS A 13 39.39 8.13 -9.39
C CYS A 13 38.38 8.47 -8.28
N LEU A 14 37.71 9.61 -8.40
CA LEU A 14 36.44 9.87 -7.72
C LEU A 14 35.42 8.93 -8.35
N SER A 15 35.37 7.69 -7.86
CA SER A 15 34.19 6.84 -8.03
C SER A 15 33.06 7.53 -7.28
N THR A 16 32.33 8.42 -7.96
CA THR A 16 31.02 8.86 -7.53
C THR A 16 30.13 7.64 -7.59
N PHE A 17 30.06 6.90 -6.49
CA PHE A 17 28.94 6.00 -6.26
C PHE A 17 27.72 6.91 -6.13
N THR A 18 27.03 7.14 -7.24
CA THR A 18 25.62 7.48 -7.17
C THR A 18 24.96 6.27 -6.52
N VAL A 19 24.85 6.31 -5.20
CA VAL A 19 23.81 5.56 -4.49
C VAL A 19 22.52 6.16 -5.00
N SER A 20 22.05 5.66 -6.14
CA SER A 20 20.63 5.65 -6.40
C SER A 20 20.06 4.80 -5.28
N ALA A 21 19.56 5.45 -4.22
CA ALA A 21 18.62 4.77 -3.35
C ALA A 21 17.54 4.25 -4.30
N ALA A 22 17.55 2.94 -4.57
CA ALA A 22 16.46 2.33 -5.29
C ALA A 22 15.20 2.78 -4.55
N GLY A 23 14.29 3.44 -5.26
CA GLY A 23 13.02 3.84 -4.68
C GLY A 23 12.37 2.63 -3.98
N PRO A 24 11.50 2.86 -2.99
CA PRO A 24 10.79 1.76 -2.34
C PRO A 24 10.17 0.85 -3.40
N SER A 25 10.28 -0.47 -3.22
CA SER A 25 9.64 -1.41 -4.14
C SER A 25 8.14 -1.11 -4.23
N HIS A 26 7.46 -1.46 -5.33
CA HIS A 26 6.01 -1.24 -5.42
C HIS A 26 5.24 -1.93 -4.28
N SER A 27 5.76 -3.04 -3.76
CA SER A 27 5.26 -3.67 -2.54
C SER A 27 5.47 -2.84 -1.28
N ASP A 28 6.60 -2.14 -1.13
CA ASP A 28 6.85 -1.25 0.02
C ASP A 28 5.98 0.00 -0.05
N LEU A 29 5.80 0.56 -1.25
CA LEU A 29 4.89 1.68 -1.48
C LEU A 29 3.44 1.28 -1.14
N PHE A 30 2.97 0.14 -1.66
CA PHE A 30 1.64 -0.38 -1.31
C PHE A 30 1.51 -0.64 0.20
N LYS A 31 2.53 -1.21 0.83
CA LYS A 31 2.52 -1.43 2.28
C LYS A 31 2.38 -0.13 3.04
N ALA A 32 3.13 0.91 2.68
CA ALA A 32 3.01 2.22 3.31
C ALA A 32 1.61 2.81 3.14
N LEU A 33 1.03 2.68 1.94
CA LEU A 33 -0.35 3.08 1.64
C LEU A 33 -1.35 2.35 2.53
N ALA A 34 -1.30 1.02 2.59
CA ALA A 34 -2.19 0.20 3.41
C ALA A 34 -1.95 0.35 4.92
N GLN A 35 -0.80 0.85 5.37
CA GLN A 35 -0.48 1.13 6.78
C GLN A 35 -0.85 2.55 7.24
N CYS A 36 -1.44 3.37 6.36
CA CYS A 36 -1.75 4.79 6.61
C CYS A 36 -0.48 5.64 6.84
N GLN A 37 0.67 5.20 6.30
CA GLN A 37 1.96 5.87 6.46
C GLN A 37 2.36 6.66 5.22
N ALA A 38 1.64 6.48 4.11
CA ALA A 38 1.88 7.23 2.90
C ALA A 38 1.32 8.65 3.00
N ASN A 39 1.78 9.52 2.11
CA ASN A 39 1.22 10.85 1.87
C ASN A 39 0.50 10.89 0.52
N ALA A 40 -0.08 12.04 0.18
CA ALA A 40 -0.81 12.21 -1.07
C ALA A 40 0.05 12.09 -2.33
N GLN A 41 1.33 12.49 -2.27
CA GLN A 41 2.26 12.28 -3.38
C GLN A 41 2.40 10.78 -3.67
N GLN A 42 2.55 9.95 -2.64
CA GLN A 42 2.67 8.50 -2.77
C GLN A 42 1.37 7.82 -3.24
N VAL A 43 0.21 8.37 -2.89
CA VAL A 43 -1.09 7.94 -3.45
C VAL A 43 -1.10 8.20 -4.96
N GLY A 44 -0.69 9.40 -5.40
CA GLY A 44 -0.57 9.76 -6.81
C GLY A 44 0.43 8.88 -7.55
N GLU A 45 1.63 8.69 -7.01
CA GLU A 45 2.68 7.83 -7.58
C GLU A 45 2.18 6.39 -7.82
N PHE A 46 1.48 5.80 -6.86
CA PHE A 46 0.94 4.44 -7.05
C PHE A 46 -0.16 4.41 -8.11
N ASN A 47 -1.04 5.41 -8.12
CA ASN A 47 -2.09 5.52 -9.12
C ASN A 47 -1.52 5.68 -10.55
N ASP A 48 -0.48 6.49 -10.72
CA ASP A 48 0.19 6.66 -12.02
C ASP A 48 0.82 5.34 -12.50
N LEU A 49 1.38 4.55 -11.58
CA LEU A 49 1.91 3.21 -11.89
C LEU A 49 0.80 2.24 -12.31
N VAL A 50 -0.38 2.31 -11.67
CA VAL A 50 -1.55 1.52 -12.06
C VAL A 50 -2.03 1.91 -13.46
N ASP A 51 -2.23 3.21 -13.70
CA ASP A 51 -2.76 3.74 -14.96
C ASP A 51 -1.82 3.47 -16.14
N ALA A 52 -0.51 3.52 -15.89
CA ALA A 52 0.49 3.23 -16.91
C ALA A 52 0.78 1.73 -17.08
N GLU A 53 0.11 0.86 -16.31
CA GLU A 53 0.36 -0.59 -16.26
C GLU A 53 1.82 -0.94 -15.94
N GLN A 54 2.47 -0.15 -15.09
CA GLN A 54 3.90 -0.27 -14.75
C GLN A 54 4.15 -0.92 -13.38
N LEU A 55 3.10 -1.37 -12.70
CA LEU A 55 3.28 -2.16 -11.49
C LEU A 55 4.03 -3.46 -11.80
N THR A 56 5.11 -3.70 -11.06
CA THR A 56 5.85 -4.97 -11.06
C THR A 56 5.14 -6.07 -10.25
N LEU A 57 3.97 -5.75 -9.68
CA LEU A 57 3.13 -6.69 -8.93
C LEU A 57 2.26 -7.46 -9.93
N SER A 58 2.17 -8.78 -9.78
CA SER A 58 1.32 -9.60 -10.66
C SER A 58 -0.14 -9.28 -10.38
N LYS A 59 -0.90 -8.90 -11.41
CA LYS A 59 -2.34 -8.64 -11.27
C LYS A 59 -3.10 -9.92 -10.89
N ASP A 60 -4.05 -9.80 -9.99
CA ASP A 60 -4.94 -10.87 -9.57
C ASP A 60 -6.26 -10.78 -10.33
N GLU A 61 -6.31 -11.36 -11.53
CA GLU A 61 -7.49 -11.32 -12.40
C GLU A 61 -8.68 -12.11 -11.83
N ALA A 62 -8.46 -12.97 -10.84
CA ALA A 62 -9.53 -13.73 -10.18
C ALA A 62 -10.28 -12.88 -9.14
N HIS A 63 -9.65 -11.80 -8.66
CA HIS A 63 -10.17 -10.96 -7.59
C HIS A 63 -10.60 -9.60 -8.17
N SER A 64 -11.90 -9.35 -8.21
CA SER A 64 -12.48 -8.15 -8.85
C SER A 64 -13.10 -7.25 -7.79
N PRO A 65 -12.31 -6.38 -7.13
CA PRO A 65 -12.85 -5.49 -6.11
C PRO A 65 -13.81 -4.46 -6.72
N TRP A 66 -14.66 -3.84 -5.91
CA TRP A 66 -15.46 -2.70 -6.37
C TRP A 66 -14.53 -1.63 -6.92
N GLY A 67 -14.67 -1.23 -8.19
CA GLY A 67 -14.10 0.00 -8.74
C GLY A 67 -12.57 0.10 -8.91
N GLY A 68 -11.78 -0.85 -8.41
CA GLY A 68 -10.31 -0.80 -8.47
C GLY A 68 -9.67 -2.06 -9.03
N GLY A 69 -8.58 -2.51 -8.41
CA GLY A 69 -7.76 -3.62 -8.87
C GLY A 69 -7.14 -4.42 -7.73
N ALA A 70 -6.71 -5.64 -8.04
CA ALA A 70 -6.05 -6.50 -7.09
C ALA A 70 -4.74 -7.05 -7.65
N TRP A 71 -3.78 -7.29 -6.77
CA TRP A 71 -2.45 -7.80 -7.12
C TRP A 71 -1.96 -8.79 -6.08
N GLN A 72 -1.02 -9.64 -6.49
CA GLN A 72 -0.34 -10.60 -5.65
C GLN A 72 1.09 -10.14 -5.34
N VAL A 73 1.53 -10.40 -4.11
CA VAL A 73 2.89 -10.11 -3.64
C VAL A 73 3.51 -11.31 -2.93
N THR A 74 4.82 -11.46 -3.05
CA THR A 74 5.61 -12.47 -2.33
C THR A 74 6.92 -11.84 -1.84
N PRO A 75 7.26 -11.94 -0.54
CA PRO A 75 6.47 -12.57 0.53
C PRO A 75 5.20 -11.80 0.88
N ALA A 76 4.31 -12.42 1.66
CA ALA A 76 3.11 -11.77 2.19
C ALA A 76 3.45 -10.48 2.97
N LEU A 77 2.62 -9.45 2.83
CA LEU A 77 2.75 -8.23 3.60
C LEU A 77 1.97 -8.35 4.90
N THR A 78 2.45 -7.68 5.93
CA THR A 78 1.72 -7.56 7.21
C THR A 78 1.34 -6.11 7.47
N VAL A 79 0.05 -5.89 7.67
CA VAL A 79 -0.58 -4.58 7.88
C VAL A 79 -1.63 -4.73 8.96
N HIS A 80 -1.55 -3.88 10.00
CA HIS A 80 -2.51 -3.86 11.12
C HIS A 80 -2.81 -5.23 11.76
N GLY A 81 -1.82 -6.13 11.80
CA GLY A 81 -1.96 -7.47 12.37
C GLY A 81 -2.51 -8.53 11.40
N VAL A 82 -2.82 -8.17 10.16
CA VAL A 82 -3.22 -9.07 9.09
C VAL A 82 -2.04 -9.34 8.17
N SER A 83 -1.80 -10.61 7.83
CA SER A 83 -0.81 -11.02 6.84
C SER A 83 -1.50 -11.56 5.59
N SER A 84 -1.17 -11.05 4.41
CA SER A 84 -1.79 -11.47 3.15
C SER A 84 -0.86 -11.28 1.95
N THR A 85 -1.05 -12.10 0.92
CA THR A 85 -0.43 -11.92 -0.40
C THR A 85 -1.31 -11.12 -1.35
N THR A 86 -2.60 -10.92 -1.03
CA THR A 86 -3.53 -10.20 -1.89
C THR A 86 -3.62 -8.74 -1.48
N LEU A 87 -3.23 -7.87 -2.40
CA LEU A 87 -3.27 -6.42 -2.32
C LEU A 87 -4.49 -5.93 -3.08
N VAL A 88 -5.28 -5.04 -2.49
CA VAL A 88 -6.55 -4.59 -3.07
C VAL A 88 -6.64 -3.09 -3.04
N MET A 89 -7.05 -2.51 -4.18
CA MET A 89 -7.59 -1.17 -4.26
C MET A 89 -9.07 -1.27 -4.61
N THR A 90 -9.92 -0.58 -3.84
CA THR A 90 -11.36 -0.45 -4.15
C THR A 90 -11.68 0.87 -4.87
N ASP A 91 -10.73 1.79 -4.90
CA ASP A 91 -10.79 3.04 -5.64
C ASP A 91 -9.36 3.62 -5.68
N ARG A 92 -9.20 4.83 -6.22
CA ARG A 92 -7.89 5.50 -6.35
C ARG A 92 -7.29 5.97 -5.02
N PHE A 93 -8.03 5.89 -3.92
CA PHE A 93 -7.65 6.44 -2.63
C PHE A 93 -7.71 5.41 -1.50
N SER A 94 -8.12 4.18 -1.77
CA SER A 94 -8.32 3.14 -0.75
C SER A 94 -7.48 1.91 -1.05
N PHE A 95 -6.60 1.54 -0.11
CA PHE A 95 -5.57 0.51 -0.26
C PHE A 95 -5.63 -0.49 0.90
N PHE A 96 -5.75 -1.78 0.59
CA PHE A 96 -6.04 -2.82 1.56
C PHE A 96 -5.24 -4.10 1.35
N LEU A 97 -5.14 -4.89 2.42
CA LEU A 97 -4.91 -6.33 2.33
C LEU A 97 -6.26 -7.06 2.43
N GLN A 98 -6.44 -8.13 1.66
CA GLN A 98 -7.53 -9.07 1.87
C GLN A 98 -7.18 -10.01 3.02
N ALA A 99 -8.01 -10.02 4.07
CA ALA A 99 -7.96 -10.96 5.17
C ALA A 99 -8.91 -12.12 4.89
N LYS A 100 -8.39 -13.35 4.82
CA LYS A 100 -9.25 -14.53 4.65
C LYS A 100 -10.12 -14.76 5.87
N SER A 101 -11.43 -14.90 5.69
CA SER A 101 -12.37 -15.14 6.78
C SER A 101 -13.60 -15.91 6.34
N SER A 102 -14.02 -16.88 7.15
CA SER A 102 -15.30 -17.60 7.02
C SER A 102 -16.40 -17.02 7.93
N SER A 103 -16.11 -15.92 8.63
CA SER A 103 -17.05 -15.24 9.54
C SER A 103 -16.78 -13.73 9.53
N PRO A 104 -16.81 -13.09 8.34
CA PRO A 104 -16.26 -11.76 8.12
C PRO A 104 -16.89 -10.69 9.02
N LYS A 105 -18.20 -10.71 9.26
CA LYS A 105 -18.82 -9.71 10.15
C LYS A 105 -18.24 -9.74 11.58
N ALA A 106 -18.06 -10.94 12.14
CA ALA A 106 -17.53 -11.11 13.50
C ALA A 106 -16.03 -10.79 13.56
N ASP A 107 -15.27 -11.21 12.55
CA ASP A 107 -13.84 -10.93 12.48
C ASP A 107 -13.56 -9.43 12.26
N ALA A 108 -14.39 -8.76 11.46
CA ALA A 108 -14.34 -7.32 11.26
C ALA A 108 -14.58 -6.58 12.56
N GLU A 109 -15.60 -6.95 13.32
CA GLU A 109 -15.91 -6.35 14.62
C GLU A 109 -14.77 -6.54 15.63
N LYS A 110 -14.19 -7.75 15.69
CA LYS A 110 -13.04 -8.05 16.55
C LYS A 110 -11.81 -7.22 16.19
N LEU A 111 -11.49 -7.14 14.90
CA LEU A 111 -10.35 -6.37 14.41
C LEU A 111 -10.58 -4.86 14.59
N ALA A 112 -11.77 -4.37 14.27
CA ALA A 112 -12.18 -2.98 14.49
C ALA A 112 -12.07 -2.59 15.97
N SER A 113 -12.51 -3.46 16.89
CA SER A 113 -12.35 -3.26 18.34
C SER A 113 -10.87 -3.14 18.74
N THR A 114 -10.03 -4.07 18.25
CA THR A 114 -8.57 -4.05 18.50
C THR A 114 -7.92 -2.76 17.99
N LEU A 115 -8.32 -2.31 16.79
CA LEU A 115 -7.80 -1.11 16.15
C LEU A 115 -8.50 0.18 16.65
N LYS A 116 -9.50 0.06 17.53
CA LYS A 116 -10.33 1.15 18.06
C LYS A 116 -11.02 1.98 16.96
N LEU A 117 -11.61 1.27 15.99
CA LEU A 117 -12.37 1.87 14.88
C LEU A 117 -13.83 2.07 15.28
N LYS A 118 -14.51 3.00 14.62
CA LYS A 118 -15.94 3.25 14.78
C LYS A 118 -16.68 2.66 13.59
N LYS A 119 -17.79 1.99 13.85
CA LYS A 119 -18.71 1.52 12.81
C LYS A 119 -19.35 2.71 12.11
N THR A 120 -19.24 2.79 10.80
CA THR A 120 -19.82 3.84 9.95
C THR A 120 -20.84 3.32 8.95
N LEU A 121 -20.81 2.02 8.67
CA LEU A 121 -21.83 1.32 7.90
C LEU A 121 -22.11 -0.06 8.51
N ASP A 122 -23.39 -0.42 8.55
CA ASP A 122 -23.87 -1.78 8.85
C ASP A 122 -25.22 -1.93 8.14
N THR A 123 -25.22 -2.51 6.94
CA THR A 123 -26.40 -2.60 6.08
C THR A 123 -26.35 -3.89 5.28
N ASP A 124 -27.42 -4.68 5.36
CA ASP A 124 -27.56 -5.97 4.68
C ASP A 124 -26.40 -6.95 4.89
N GLY A 125 -25.69 -6.83 6.01
CA GLY A 125 -24.53 -7.65 6.37
C GLY A 125 -23.18 -7.09 5.92
N TYR A 126 -23.16 -6.06 5.07
CA TYR A 126 -21.96 -5.28 4.79
C TYR A 126 -21.64 -4.36 5.96
N VAL A 127 -20.36 -4.24 6.30
CA VAL A 127 -19.88 -3.40 7.39
C VAL A 127 -18.71 -2.53 6.95
N ASP A 128 -18.62 -1.34 7.53
CA ASP A 128 -17.45 -0.46 7.43
C ASP A 128 -17.13 0.07 8.82
N TYR A 129 -15.89 -0.10 9.23
CA TYR A 129 -15.35 0.45 10.46
C TYR A 129 -14.17 1.34 10.11
N GLN A 130 -14.17 2.57 10.61
CA GLN A 130 -13.11 3.52 10.29
C GLN A 130 -12.66 4.38 11.48
N ARG A 131 -11.44 4.90 11.38
CA ARG A 131 -10.91 5.95 12.26
C ARG A 131 -9.99 6.87 11.48
N SER A 132 -10.31 8.15 11.43
CA SER A 132 -9.41 9.19 10.93
C SER A 132 -8.17 9.33 11.81
N LEU A 133 -7.00 9.49 11.20
CA LEU A 133 -5.72 9.58 11.87
C LEU A 133 -5.15 11.00 11.95
N GLY A 134 -5.87 12.00 11.41
CA GLY A 134 -5.47 13.42 11.45
C GLY A 134 -4.37 13.80 10.45
N ASN A 135 -3.87 12.85 9.66
CA ASN A 135 -2.90 13.06 8.57
C ASN A 135 -3.55 12.96 7.17
N GLY A 136 -4.87 13.13 7.08
CA GLY A 136 -5.64 12.92 5.84
C GLY A 136 -5.92 11.45 5.50
N ALA A 137 -5.46 10.50 6.32
CA ALA A 137 -5.79 9.08 6.16
C ALA A 137 -6.84 8.60 7.18
N SER A 138 -7.62 7.60 6.78
CA SER A 138 -8.52 6.84 7.65
C SER A 138 -8.15 5.37 7.61
N LEU A 139 -7.86 4.80 8.78
CA LEU A 139 -7.71 3.35 8.95
C LEU A 139 -9.08 2.69 8.87
N ARG A 140 -9.21 1.63 8.09
CA ARG A 140 -10.47 0.97 7.76
C ARG A 140 -10.39 -0.56 7.87
N VAL A 141 -11.51 -1.13 8.30
CA VAL A 141 -11.84 -2.56 8.18
C VAL A 141 -13.22 -2.62 7.55
N VAL A 142 -13.33 -3.20 6.35
CA VAL A 142 -14.55 -3.14 5.54
C VAL A 142 -14.85 -4.51 4.93
N SER A 143 -16.14 -4.80 4.71
CA SER A 143 -16.57 -5.97 3.94
C SER A 143 -16.00 -5.94 2.52
N THR A 144 -15.78 -7.13 1.96
CA THR A 144 -15.52 -7.28 0.52
C THR A 144 -16.82 -7.16 -0.27
N GLU A 145 -16.73 -7.42 -1.57
CA GLU A 145 -17.84 -7.55 -2.52
C GLU A 145 -18.79 -8.68 -2.16
N ASP A 146 -18.30 -9.67 -1.41
CA ASP A 146 -19.10 -10.74 -0.81
C ASP A 146 -19.09 -10.57 0.71
N LYS A 147 -20.19 -10.07 1.27
CA LYS A 147 -20.36 -9.90 2.72
C LYS A 147 -20.19 -11.19 3.53
N ASP A 148 -20.28 -12.36 2.89
CA ASP A 148 -20.19 -13.67 3.54
C ASP A 148 -18.77 -14.27 3.42
N SER A 149 -17.83 -13.61 2.73
CA SER A 149 -16.44 -14.05 2.58
C SER A 149 -15.42 -12.91 2.74
N ASP A 150 -14.38 -13.18 3.52
CA ASP A 150 -13.21 -12.32 3.66
C ASP A 150 -13.51 -10.87 4.10
N LEU A 151 -12.45 -10.08 4.30
CA LEU A 151 -12.54 -8.67 4.65
C LEU A 151 -11.37 -7.90 4.07
N TYR A 152 -11.51 -6.59 3.97
CA TYR A 152 -10.42 -5.68 3.66
C TYR A 152 -9.95 -4.92 4.89
N VAL A 153 -8.63 -4.78 5.02
CA VAL A 153 -7.98 -4.06 6.12
C VAL A 153 -6.88 -3.19 5.56
N GLY A 154 -6.92 -1.90 5.88
CA GLY A 154 -6.00 -0.95 5.29
C GLY A 154 -6.49 0.48 5.46
N CYS A 155 -6.22 1.33 4.46
CA CYS A 155 -6.36 2.76 4.63
C CYS A 155 -6.97 3.43 3.41
N SER A 156 -7.79 4.44 3.67
CA SER A 156 -8.25 5.38 2.64
C SER A 156 -7.69 6.77 2.89
N TYR A 157 -7.48 7.53 1.83
CA TYR A 157 -6.93 8.89 1.85
C TYR A 157 -7.98 9.90 1.37
N GLU A 158 -7.93 11.12 1.89
CA GLU A 158 -8.77 12.22 1.41
C GLU A 158 -8.40 12.59 -0.04
N GLN A 159 -9.43 12.87 -0.85
CA GLN A 159 -9.28 13.17 -2.27
C GLN A 159 -8.46 14.46 -2.52
N ASP A 160 -8.52 15.39 -1.56
CA ASP A 160 -7.95 16.74 -1.63
C ASP A 160 -6.76 16.95 -0.68
N ALA A 161 -6.08 15.87 -0.25
CA ALA A 161 -4.86 16.01 0.55
C ALA A 161 -3.74 16.62 -0.31
N SER A 162 -3.76 17.93 -0.53
CA SER A 162 -2.71 18.70 -1.21
C SER A 162 -1.63 19.18 -0.25
#